data_AF-A0A957FY47-F1
#
_entry.id   AF-A0A957FY47-F1
#
_cell.length_a   1.000
_cell.length_b   1.000
_cell.length_c   1.000
_cell.angle_alpha   90.00
_cell.angle_beta   90.00
_cell.angle_gamma   90.00
#
_symmetry.space_group_name_H-M   'P 1'
#
loop_
_entity.id
_entity.type
_entity.pdbx_description
1 polymer ?
#
loop_
_entity_poly.entity_id
_entity_poly.type
_entity_poly.pdbx_seq_one_letter_code
_entity_poly.pdbx_strand_id
1 'polypeptide(L)'
;YGTPPPLSPEALYEQLTGQQRPHPMQVRLTPWELQTALLPWLLLQEPGLVYLQAREPAGPFVPDLLYEQDPRLKSTLLLAGPDGSAALARREGVSDKLRKSFAPEEQQTFHLQIQQFGAGLDSARRLAGLVNSWAQHGRPTVARMHMRAQQQGGAGDGPAGWLQIDRPTTRFWIRWAP
;
A
#
# COMPACT_ATOMS: atom_id res chain seq x y z
N TYR A 1 -5.27 -17.75 8.59
CA TYR A 1 -5.01 -16.47 9.25
C TYR A 1 -6.37 -15.82 9.52
N GLY A 2 -6.80 -15.72 10.77
CA GLY A 2 -8.05 -15.04 11.10
C GLY A 2 -7.90 -13.55 10.84
N THR A 3 -8.87 -12.94 10.18
CA THR A 3 -8.95 -11.48 10.06
C THR A 3 -9.08 -10.93 11.48
N PRO A 4 -8.15 -10.10 11.98
CA PRO A 4 -8.32 -9.48 13.29
C PRO A 4 -9.63 -8.69 13.32
N PRO A 5 -10.30 -8.57 14.48
CA PRO A 5 -11.50 -7.78 14.59
C PRO A 5 -11.23 -6.36 14.09
N PRO A 6 -12.18 -5.75 13.35
CA PRO A 6 -11.98 -4.43 12.79
C PRO A 6 -11.72 -3.43 13.93
N LEU A 7 -10.65 -2.64 13.78
CA LEU A 7 -10.36 -1.54 14.69
C LEU A 7 -11.53 -0.54 14.63
N SER A 8 -12.06 -0.13 15.79
CA SER A 8 -13.10 0.90 15.84
C SER A 8 -12.57 2.21 15.23
N PRO A 9 -13.41 2.99 14.51
CA PRO A 9 -13.01 4.29 13.97
C PRO A 9 -12.39 5.23 15.02
N GLU A 10 -12.90 5.22 16.24
CA GLU A 10 -12.43 6.04 17.36
C GLU A 10 -10.99 5.68 17.75
N ALA A 11 -10.71 4.39 17.98
CA ALA A 11 -9.36 3.91 18.27
C ALA A 11 -8.37 4.22 17.13
N LEU A 12 -8.79 4.12 15.86
CA LEU A 12 -7.94 4.51 14.74
C LEU A 12 -7.63 6.02 14.77
N TYR A 13 -8.65 6.85 15.03
CA TYR A 13 -8.48 8.29 15.11
C TYR A 13 -7.53 8.71 16.25
N GLU A 14 -7.64 8.08 17.42
CA GLU A 14 -6.72 8.30 18.54
C GLU A 14 -5.28 7.92 18.18
N GLN A 15 -5.07 6.80 17.48
CA GLN A 15 -3.74 6.43 16.99
C GLN A 15 -3.19 7.45 15.99
N LEU A 16 -4.00 7.89 15.02
CA LEU A 16 -3.58 8.84 13.98
C LEU A 16 -3.22 10.22 14.54
N THR A 17 -3.95 10.68 15.55
CA THR A 17 -3.73 11.99 16.20
C THR A 17 -2.74 11.94 17.36
N GLY A 18 -2.36 10.74 17.82
CA GLY A 18 -1.41 10.51 18.89
C GLY A 18 0.07 10.54 18.45
N GLN A 19 0.89 9.70 19.10
CA GLN A 19 2.32 9.65 18.81
C GLN A 19 2.59 9.09 17.42
N GLN A 20 3.43 9.82 16.67
CA GLN A 20 3.86 9.46 15.33
C GLN A 20 5.38 9.24 15.30
N ARG A 21 5.85 8.18 14.64
CA ARG A 21 7.29 7.90 14.48
C ARG A 21 7.64 7.53 13.03
N PRO A 22 8.57 8.26 12.38
CA PRO A 22 9.01 7.91 11.04
C PRO A 22 9.96 6.71 11.05
N HIS A 23 9.79 5.82 10.09
CA HIS A 23 10.66 4.67 9.80
C HIS A 23 11.19 4.81 8.37
N PRO A 24 12.43 5.31 8.19
CA PRO A 24 12.97 5.54 6.85
C PRO A 24 13.22 4.21 6.13
N MET A 25 12.87 4.14 4.85
CA MET A 25 13.19 3.02 3.98
C MET A 25 14.33 3.39 3.02
N GLN A 26 15.14 2.42 2.64
CA GLN A 26 16.20 2.59 1.62
C GLN A 26 15.65 2.51 0.18
N VAL A 27 14.34 2.39 0.03
CA VAL A 27 13.68 2.27 -1.27
C VAL A 27 13.43 3.66 -1.83
N ARG A 28 13.96 3.89 -3.03
CA ARG A 28 13.57 4.99 -3.92
C ARG A 28 12.73 4.45 -5.06
N LEU A 29 11.67 5.18 -5.42
CA LEU A 29 10.77 4.81 -6.50
C LEU A 29 10.11 6.03 -7.14
N THR A 30 9.66 5.89 -8.37
CA THR A 30 8.84 6.89 -9.07
C THR A 30 7.35 6.69 -8.76
N PRO A 31 6.48 7.69 -9.01
CA PRO A 31 5.03 7.52 -8.93
C PRO A 31 4.50 6.36 -9.80
N TRP A 32 5.11 6.12 -10.96
CA TRP A 32 4.79 4.99 -11.82
C TRP A 32 5.14 3.65 -11.18
N GLU A 33 6.34 3.51 -10.62
CA GLU A 33 6.73 2.29 -9.89
C GLU A 33 5.84 2.07 -8.67
N LEU A 34 5.40 3.13 -7.98
CA LEU A 34 4.44 3.02 -6.90
C LEU A 34 3.15 2.34 -7.41
N GLN A 35 2.54 2.91 -8.44
CA GLN A 35 1.24 2.44 -8.95
C GLN A 35 1.29 1.10 -9.66
N THR A 36 2.35 0.84 -10.42
CA THR A 36 2.46 -0.33 -11.29
C THR A 36 3.27 -1.47 -10.70
N ALA A 37 3.95 -1.28 -9.57
CA ALA A 37 4.75 -2.33 -8.95
C ALA A 37 4.42 -2.49 -7.47
N LEU A 38 4.70 -1.46 -6.64
CA LEU A 38 4.63 -1.61 -5.20
C LEU A 38 3.18 -1.77 -4.70
N LEU A 39 2.24 -0.91 -5.10
CA LEU A 39 0.85 -1.02 -4.62
C LEU A 39 0.21 -2.37 -5.01
N PRO A 40 0.30 -2.86 -6.26
CA PRO A 40 -0.22 -4.17 -6.61
C PRO A 40 0.43 -5.30 -5.81
N TRP A 41 1.75 -5.26 -5.63
CA TRP A 41 2.44 -6.24 -4.79
C TRP A 41 1.87 -6.27 -3.37
N LEU A 42 1.76 -5.11 -2.73
CA LEU A 42 1.29 -5.01 -1.35
C LEU A 42 -0.16 -5.47 -1.19
N LEU A 43 -1.06 -5.05 -2.09
CA LEU A 43 -2.48 -5.41 -2.05
C LEU A 43 -2.72 -6.92 -2.26
N LEU A 44 -1.81 -7.60 -2.97
CA LEU A 44 -1.87 -9.05 -3.16
C LEU A 44 -1.33 -9.83 -1.94
N GLN A 45 -0.32 -9.29 -1.26
CA GLN A 45 0.34 -9.96 -0.14
C GLN A 45 -0.32 -9.66 1.21
N GLU A 46 -1.02 -8.53 1.34
CA GLU A 46 -1.55 -8.06 2.61
C GLU A 46 -3.04 -7.68 2.50
N PRO A 47 -3.96 -8.62 2.81
CA PRO A 47 -5.39 -8.35 2.74
C PRO A 47 -5.87 -7.35 3.80
N GLY A 48 -5.08 -7.08 4.84
CA GLY A 48 -5.38 -6.08 5.87
C GLY A 48 -5.04 -4.65 5.49
N LEU A 49 -4.46 -4.40 4.31
CA LEU A 49 -4.18 -3.03 3.85
C LEU A 49 -5.47 -2.30 3.47
N VAL A 50 -5.58 -1.07 3.94
CA VAL A 50 -6.69 -0.18 3.64
C VAL A 50 -6.18 1.12 3.03
N TYR A 51 -7.01 1.77 2.22
CA TYR A 51 -6.78 3.13 1.78
C TYR A 51 -7.21 4.10 2.88
N LEU A 52 -6.31 4.97 3.31
CA LEU A 52 -6.61 6.07 4.21
C LEU A 52 -6.56 7.37 3.41
N GLN A 53 -7.65 8.12 3.44
CA GLN A 53 -7.77 9.41 2.78
C GLN A 53 -8.28 10.45 3.77
N ALA A 54 -7.72 11.65 3.71
CA ALA A 54 -8.22 12.79 4.47
C ALA A 54 -8.15 14.06 3.63
N ARG A 55 -9.20 14.86 3.70
CA ARG A 55 -9.23 16.24 3.20
C ARG A 55 -8.99 17.20 4.36
N GLU A 56 -8.44 18.38 4.08
CA GLU A 56 -8.34 19.46 5.06
C GLU A 56 -9.68 19.70 5.80
N PRO A 57 -9.65 19.94 7.13
CA PRO A 57 -8.48 20.19 7.97
C PRO A 57 -7.79 18.93 8.51
N ALA A 58 -8.30 17.72 8.23
CA ALA A 58 -7.72 16.47 8.74
C ALA A 58 -6.47 15.99 7.98
N GLY A 59 -6.19 16.60 6.82
CA GLY A 59 -5.03 16.28 5.97
C GLY A 59 -3.67 16.22 6.68
N PRO A 60 -3.34 17.06 7.67
CA PRO A 60 -2.04 16.97 8.36
C PRO A 60 -1.80 15.65 9.11
N PHE A 61 -2.84 14.92 9.51
CA PHE A 61 -2.69 13.64 10.23
C PHE A 61 -2.42 12.45 9.30
N VAL A 62 -2.69 12.60 7.99
CA VAL A 62 -2.49 11.55 6.99
C VAL A 62 -1.21 11.84 6.20
N PRO A 63 -0.24 10.91 6.17
CA PRO A 63 0.96 11.08 5.41
C PRO A 63 0.64 10.98 3.92
N ASP A 64 1.38 11.75 3.13
CA ASP A 64 1.12 11.83 1.69
C ASP A 64 1.92 10.74 0.95
N LEU A 65 1.22 9.88 0.22
CA LEU A 65 1.82 8.85 -0.64
C LEU A 65 1.40 9.02 -2.10
N LEU A 66 0.08 9.15 -2.34
CA LEU A 66 -0.49 9.18 -3.68
C LEU A 66 -0.60 10.61 -4.20
N TYR A 67 -0.41 10.77 -5.51
CA TYR A 67 -0.59 12.04 -6.18
C TYR A 67 -2.08 12.24 -6.46
N GLU A 68 -2.71 13.06 -5.62
CA GLU A 68 -4.11 13.43 -5.77
C GLU A 68 -4.26 14.69 -6.64
N GLN A 69 -5.33 14.73 -7.43
CA GLN A 69 -5.66 15.90 -8.26
C GLN A 69 -6.07 17.10 -7.39
N ASP A 70 -6.77 16.83 -6.29
CA ASP A 70 -7.10 17.85 -5.29
C ASP A 70 -5.94 17.98 -4.30
N PRO A 71 -5.25 19.13 -4.23
CA PRO A 71 -4.13 19.29 -3.34
C PRO A 71 -4.48 19.28 -1.85
N ARG A 72 -5.78 19.42 -1.52
CA ARG A 72 -6.29 19.33 -0.13
C ARG A 72 -6.56 17.90 0.30
N LEU A 73 -6.55 16.95 -0.63
CA LEU A 73 -6.73 15.53 -0.37
C LEU A 73 -5.35 14.89 -0.22
N LYS A 74 -5.16 14.17 0.89
CA LYS A 74 -4.00 13.29 1.08
C LYS A 74 -4.47 11.86 1.16
N SER A 75 -3.71 10.97 0.53
CA SER A 75 -4.04 9.55 0.46
C SER A 75 -2.82 8.68 0.63
N THR A 76 -3.01 7.57 1.33
CA THR A 76 -1.98 6.55 1.57
C THR A 76 -2.57 5.15 1.73
N LEU A 77 -1.70 4.15 1.77
CA LEU A 77 -2.01 2.82 2.25
C LEU A 77 -1.64 2.70 3.74
N LEU A 78 -2.58 2.19 4.53
CA LEU A 78 -2.47 1.98 5.96
C LEU A 78 -2.65 0.50 6.28
N LEU A 79 -1.82 -0.04 7.17
CA LEU A 79 -2.05 -1.29 7.86
C LEU A 79 -2.46 -0.98 9.31
N ALA A 80 -3.72 -1.26 9.64
CA ALA A 80 -4.26 -1.01 10.97
C ALA A 80 -3.92 -2.16 11.94
N GLY A 81 -3.57 -1.83 13.17
CA GLY A 81 -3.31 -2.80 14.24
C GLY A 81 -3.87 -2.34 15.59
N PRO A 82 -4.12 -3.28 16.52
CA PRO A 82 -4.76 -2.99 17.80
C PRO A 82 -3.95 -1.99 18.65
N ASP A 83 -2.62 -2.16 18.72
CA ASP A 83 -1.74 -1.33 19.53
C ASP A 83 -1.02 -0.23 18.75
N GLY A 84 -1.12 -0.28 17.41
CA GLY A 84 -0.48 0.67 16.52
C GLY A 84 -0.72 0.37 15.05
N SER A 85 -0.77 1.42 14.26
CA SER A 85 -0.97 1.38 12.81
C SER A 85 0.26 1.89 12.07
N ALA A 86 0.38 1.55 10.79
CA ALA A 86 1.49 2.03 9.97
C ALA A 86 1.02 2.38 8.56
N ALA A 87 1.42 3.54 8.06
CA ALA A 87 1.13 3.97 6.70
C ALA A 87 2.40 4.13 5.87
N LEU A 88 2.28 3.99 4.55
CA LEU A 88 3.34 4.42 3.65
C LEU A 88 3.34 5.95 3.54
N ALA A 89 4.51 6.52 3.26
CA ALA A 89 4.68 7.96 3.13
C ALA A 89 5.80 8.26 2.14
N ARG A 90 5.72 9.42 1.50
CA ARG A 90 6.87 10.04 0.83
C ARG A 90 7.68 10.80 1.88
N ARG A 91 8.98 10.55 1.94
CA ARG A 91 9.89 11.40 2.74
C ARG A 91 10.08 12.74 2.01
N GLU A 92 10.04 13.84 2.77
CA GLU A 92 10.18 15.20 2.24
C GLU A 92 11.39 15.35 1.30
N GLY A 93 11.18 16.08 0.19
CA GLY A 93 12.21 16.36 -0.82
C GLY A 93 11.74 16.34 -2.28
N VAL A 94 10.52 15.85 -2.55
CA VAL A 94 9.93 15.93 -3.90
C VAL A 94 8.98 17.10 -3.98
N SER A 95 9.25 18.01 -4.91
CA SER A 95 8.44 19.21 -5.13
C SER A 95 7.01 18.82 -5.51
N ASP A 96 6.03 19.29 -4.74
CA ASP A 96 4.59 19.17 -5.04
C ASP A 96 4.19 19.75 -6.39
N LYS A 97 5.08 20.53 -7.03
CA LYS A 97 4.82 21.19 -8.31
C LYS A 97 4.75 20.23 -9.50
N LEU A 98 5.19 18.97 -9.36
CA LEU A 98 5.20 17.98 -10.45
C LEU A 98 4.00 17.02 -10.44
N ARG A 99 2.95 17.32 -9.68
CA ARG A 99 1.69 16.55 -9.59
C ARG A 99 0.96 16.30 -10.91
N LYS A 100 1.43 16.82 -12.05
CA LYS A 100 0.67 16.88 -13.31
C LYS A 100 1.13 15.94 -14.42
N SER A 101 2.28 15.28 -14.29
CA SER A 101 2.77 14.40 -15.36
C SER A 101 2.87 12.95 -14.92
N PHE A 102 2.13 12.10 -15.63
CA PHE A 102 2.27 10.64 -15.56
C PHE A 102 3.29 10.11 -16.58
N ALA A 103 3.91 10.99 -17.39
CA ALA A 103 4.95 10.59 -18.33
C ALA A 103 6.17 10.05 -17.56
N PRO A 104 6.60 8.79 -17.78
CA PRO A 104 7.68 8.17 -17.03
C PRO A 104 8.98 8.99 -16.97
N GLU A 105 9.30 9.69 -18.05
CA GLU A 105 10.48 10.54 -18.23
C GLU A 105 10.47 11.82 -17.39
N GLU A 106 9.30 12.29 -16.94
CA GLU A 106 9.15 13.53 -16.14
C GLU A 106 9.00 13.24 -14.64
N GLN A 107 9.05 11.98 -14.24
CA GLN A 107 8.80 11.56 -12.87
C GLN A 107 10.05 11.66 -11.99
N GLN A 108 9.96 12.48 -10.94
CA GLN A 108 10.98 12.52 -9.89
C GLN A 108 10.84 11.31 -8.95
N THR A 109 11.98 10.67 -8.66
CA THR A 109 12.06 9.64 -7.63
C THR A 109 11.89 10.25 -6.24
N PHE A 110 11.17 9.57 -5.36
CA PHE A 110 11.11 9.90 -3.93
C PHE A 110 11.63 8.75 -3.07
N HIS A 111 12.03 9.07 -1.85
CA HIS A 111 12.26 8.07 -0.82
C HIS A 111 10.94 7.63 -0.18
N LEU A 112 10.73 6.32 -0.12
CA LEU A 112 9.65 5.77 0.67
C LEU A 112 10.00 5.84 2.16
N GLN A 113 8.98 6.06 2.98
CA GLN A 113 9.04 6.02 4.42
C GLN A 113 7.80 5.28 4.93
N ILE A 114 7.92 4.67 6.10
CA ILE A 114 6.76 4.18 6.85
C ILE A 114 6.51 5.12 8.02
N GLN A 115 5.28 5.59 8.13
CA GLN A 115 4.82 6.40 9.26
C GLN A 115 4.12 5.48 10.26
N GLN A 116 4.68 5.33 11.46
CA GLN A 116 4.03 4.62 12.56
C GLN A 116 3.09 5.56 13.32
N PHE A 117 1.97 5.01 13.77
CA PHE A 117 0.97 5.62 14.64
C PHE A 117 0.75 4.74 15.88
N GLY A 118 0.65 5.34 17.05
CA GLY A 118 0.48 4.61 18.31
C GLY A 118 1.77 3.94 18.81
N ALA A 119 1.64 3.12 19.87
CA ALA A 119 2.77 2.54 20.58
C ALA A 119 3.31 1.25 19.94
N GLY A 120 2.45 0.47 19.29
CA GLY A 120 2.76 -0.81 18.68
C GLY A 120 3.66 -0.70 17.45
N LEU A 121 4.59 -1.65 17.30
CA LEU A 121 5.56 -1.70 16.19
C LEU A 121 5.20 -2.72 15.11
N ASP A 122 4.24 -3.61 15.36
CA ASP A 122 4.02 -4.79 14.54
C ASP A 122 3.53 -4.44 13.13
N SER A 123 2.59 -3.50 13.01
CA SER A 123 2.12 -2.99 11.73
C SER A 123 3.25 -2.36 10.90
N ALA A 124 4.14 -1.59 11.55
CA ALA A 124 5.27 -0.96 10.88
C ALA A 124 6.31 -1.99 10.42
N ARG A 125 6.65 -2.97 11.27
CA ARG A 125 7.56 -4.08 10.93
C ARG A 125 7.00 -4.93 9.80
N ARG A 126 5.71 -5.25 9.84
CA ARG A 126 5.04 -6.04 8.80
C ARG A 126 5.04 -5.30 7.47
N LEU A 127 4.67 -4.02 7.47
CA LEU A 127 4.71 -3.18 6.26
C LEU A 127 6.13 -3.03 5.70
N ALA A 128 7.13 -2.84 6.56
CA ALA A 128 8.54 -2.80 6.17
C ALA A 128 9.00 -4.13 5.56
N GLY A 129 8.61 -5.26 6.16
CA GLY A 129 8.91 -6.60 5.66
C GLY A 129 8.32 -6.83 4.26
N LEU A 130 7.08 -6.39 4.01
CA LEU A 130 6.44 -6.50 2.70
C LEU A 130 7.16 -5.67 1.62
N VAL A 131 7.54 -4.43 1.95
CA VAL A 131 8.30 -3.55 1.04
C VAL A 131 9.70 -4.12 0.76
N ASN A 132 10.39 -4.61 1.78
CA ASN A 132 11.72 -5.21 1.60
C ASN A 132 11.64 -6.51 0.79
N SER A 133 10.61 -7.33 1.02
CA SER A 133 10.36 -8.53 0.23
C SER A 133 10.15 -8.18 -1.26
N TRP A 134 9.32 -7.17 -1.56
CA TRP A 134 9.17 -6.68 -2.93
C TRP A 134 10.49 -6.27 -3.58
N ALA A 135 11.33 -5.53 -2.85
CA ALA A 135 12.62 -5.09 -3.35
C ALA A 135 13.58 -6.28 -3.59
N GLN A 136 13.58 -7.27 -2.70
CA GLN A 136 14.39 -8.50 -2.82
C GLN A 136 13.95 -9.38 -3.99
N HIS A 137 12.68 -9.33 -4.40
CA HIS A 137 12.16 -10.02 -5.59
C HIS A 137 12.41 -9.25 -6.90
N GLY A 138 13.28 -8.25 -6.89
CA GLY A 138 13.63 -7.48 -8.08
C GLY A 138 12.54 -6.52 -8.54
N ARG A 139 11.67 -6.07 -7.62
CA ARG A 139 10.63 -5.04 -7.85
C ARG A 139 9.68 -5.39 -9.02
N PRO A 140 8.99 -6.54 -8.97
CA PRO A 140 8.08 -6.94 -10.05
C PRO A 140 7.00 -5.87 -10.28
N THR A 141 6.74 -5.59 -11.56
CA THR A 141 5.70 -4.67 -12.04
C THR A 141 4.55 -5.46 -12.65
N VAL A 142 3.34 -4.89 -12.75
CA VAL A 142 2.14 -5.50 -13.36
C VAL A 142 2.36 -6.02 -14.78
N ALA A 143 3.37 -5.53 -15.51
CA ALA A 143 3.76 -6.07 -16.81
C ALA A 143 4.24 -7.53 -16.73
N ARG A 144 4.73 -7.97 -15.56
CA ARG A 144 5.13 -9.35 -15.26
C ARG A 144 4.03 -10.12 -14.54
N MET A 145 2.84 -9.55 -14.36
CA MET A 145 1.73 -10.22 -13.69
C MET A 145 0.97 -11.11 -14.69
N HIS A 146 0.80 -12.37 -14.33
CA HIS A 146 -0.07 -13.29 -15.06
C HIS A 146 -1.36 -13.45 -14.26
N MET A 147 -2.50 -13.23 -14.92
CA MET A 147 -3.82 -13.38 -14.33
C MET A 147 -4.66 -14.38 -15.13
N ARG A 148 -5.39 -15.23 -14.42
CA ARG A 148 -6.47 -16.06 -14.96
C ARG A 148 -7.75 -15.76 -14.20
N ALA A 149 -8.88 -15.85 -14.88
CA ALA A 149 -10.20 -15.66 -14.29
C ALA A 149 -11.12 -16.82 -14.68
N GLN A 150 -11.94 -17.27 -13.74
CA GLN A 150 -13.01 -18.25 -13.97
C GLN A 150 -14.28 -17.76 -13.28
N GLN A 151 -15.45 -17.97 -13.90
CA GLN A 151 -16.72 -17.70 -13.23
C GLN A 151 -16.92 -18.65 -12.03
N GLN A 152 -17.53 -18.14 -10.97
CA GLN A 152 -17.95 -18.95 -9.82
C GLN A 152 -18.89 -20.08 -10.29
N GLY A 153 -18.66 -21.30 -9.79
CA GLY A 153 -19.40 -22.50 -10.21
C GLY A 153 -18.79 -23.27 -11.39
N GLY A 154 -17.74 -22.74 -12.04
CA GLY A 154 -16.93 -23.52 -12.97
C GLY A 154 -16.07 -24.56 -12.24
N ALA A 155 -15.96 -25.78 -12.80
CA ALA A 155 -15.01 -26.78 -12.30
C ALA A 155 -13.59 -26.35 -12.68
N GLY A 156 -12.71 -26.21 -11.70
CA GLY A 156 -11.32 -25.82 -11.93
C GLY A 156 -10.59 -25.45 -10.66
N ASP A 157 -9.56 -26.23 -10.33
CA ASP A 157 -8.59 -25.83 -9.32
C ASP A 157 -7.59 -24.83 -9.90
N GLY A 158 -7.16 -23.90 -9.05
CA GLY A 158 -6.11 -22.97 -9.41
C GLY A 158 -4.78 -23.66 -9.72
N PRO A 159 -3.95 -23.11 -10.61
CA PRO A 159 -2.61 -23.65 -10.79
C PRO A 159 -1.82 -23.51 -9.48
N ALA A 160 -1.03 -24.53 -9.15
CA ALA A 160 -0.24 -24.54 -7.92
C ALA A 160 0.69 -23.31 -7.82
N GLY A 161 0.75 -22.70 -6.63
CA GLY A 161 1.58 -21.53 -6.35
C GLY A 161 1.03 -20.19 -6.85
N TRP A 162 -0.19 -20.15 -7.39
CA TRP A 162 -0.87 -18.89 -7.73
C TRP A 162 -1.68 -18.39 -6.53
N LEU A 163 -1.66 -17.07 -6.32
CA LEU A 163 -2.55 -16.43 -5.37
C LEU A 163 -3.99 -16.49 -5.90
N GLN A 164 -4.92 -17.02 -5.11
CA GLN A 164 -6.33 -17.03 -5.44
C GLN A 164 -7.05 -15.85 -4.78
N ILE A 165 -7.88 -15.15 -5.55
CA ILE A 165 -8.78 -14.10 -5.07
C ILE A 165 -10.20 -14.45 -5.49
N ASP A 166 -11.07 -14.69 -4.53
CA ASP A 166 -12.48 -14.96 -4.77
C ASP A 166 -13.31 -13.66 -4.72
N ARG A 167 -14.10 -13.43 -5.77
CA ARG A 167 -15.15 -12.38 -5.84
C ARG A 167 -16.52 -13.06 -5.99
N PRO A 168 -17.63 -12.33 -5.74
CA PRO A 168 -18.98 -12.91 -5.79
C PRO A 168 -19.31 -13.67 -7.07
N THR A 169 -18.77 -13.24 -8.22
CA THR A 169 -19.05 -13.84 -9.54
C THR A 169 -17.85 -14.47 -10.22
N THR A 170 -16.64 -14.20 -9.74
CA THR A 170 -15.40 -14.58 -10.43
C THR A 170 -14.33 -14.99 -9.43
N ARG A 171 -13.60 -16.05 -9.73
CA ARG A 171 -12.34 -16.42 -9.09
C ARG A 171 -11.18 -15.99 -9.97
N PHE A 172 -10.21 -15.30 -9.37
CA PHE A 172 -8.98 -14.90 -10.04
C PHE A 172 -7.81 -15.71 -9.50
N TRP A 173 -6.88 -16.08 -10.37
CA TRP A 173 -5.55 -16.57 -9.98
C TRP A 173 -4.50 -15.61 -10.50
N ILE A 174 -3.57 -15.23 -9.65
CA ILE A 174 -2.54 -14.25 -9.95
C ILE A 174 -1.18 -14.82 -9.59
N ARG A 175 -0.20 -14.64 -10.47
CA ARG A 175 1.21 -14.85 -10.14
C ARG A 175 2.08 -13.76 -10.76
N TRP A 176 3.23 -13.54 -10.16
CA TRP A 176 4.32 -12.81 -10.80
C TRP A 176 5.14 -13.79 -11.65
N ALA A 177 5.50 -13.39 -12.86
CA ALA A 177 6.49 -14.11 -13.66
C ALA A 177 7.86 -14.00 -12.97
N PRO A 178 8.66 -15.09 -12.96
CA PRO A 178 10.02 -15.08 -12.42
C PRO A 178 10.89 -14.11 -13.20
#